data_AF-A0A8B6BPR6-F1
#
_entry.id   AF-A0A8B6BPR6-F1
#
_cell.length_a   1.000
_cell.length_b   1.000
_cell.length_c   1.000
_cell.angle_alpha   90.00
_cell.angle_beta   90.00
_cell.angle_gamma   90.00
#
_symmetry.space_group_name_H-M   'P 1'
#
loop_
_entity.id
_entity.type
_entity.pdbx_description
1 polymer ?
#
loop_
_entity_poly.entity_id
_entity_poly.type
_entity_poly.pdbx_seq_one_letter_code
_entity_poly.pdbx_strand_id
1 'polypeptide(L)'
;MDIPTLQQCPIQGCPIRALDIQPHVMLEHVAEVFGEQRDQPRASLAPIRVAALQAQAWMLVGGDLEDLVTHVNRLEITRPHIIGQAVQGQMEEVCREGGRPVPPYFSTAPVNSPGALIDWRVQAAIMGELEDRADAFRGMFTLQGPQAAIGSSAGQIGQAEGGIDPLRSPSDSPPGKKLFVDSAVRSPTPPAFDSHFHLDRGWRQWRMNGRMDRQRFIEMQLPTPRRNPVDLVGGVMVYCDPGTWPSALALQEPPGGSPWVTAIGVHPKKAQQLDDSSFDKMERLLGLPGVRAI
;
A
#
# COMPACT_ATOMS: atom_id res chain seq x y z
N MET A 1 -13.89 45.39 -8.95
CA MET A 1 -12.71 44.59 -8.57
C MET A 1 -13.12 43.75 -7.39
N ASP A 2 -13.37 42.46 -7.61
CA ASP A 2 -13.71 41.56 -6.51
C ASP A 2 -12.49 41.37 -5.63
N ILE A 3 -12.62 41.69 -4.35
CA ILE A 3 -11.58 41.47 -3.35
C ILE A 3 -11.47 39.94 -3.21
N PRO A 4 -10.29 39.33 -3.42
CA PRO A 4 -10.16 37.89 -3.33
C PRO A 4 -10.46 37.44 -1.90
N THR A 5 -11.51 36.64 -1.74
CA THR A 5 -11.99 36.16 -0.46
C THR A 5 -11.08 35.04 0.05
N LEU A 6 -10.70 35.10 1.33
CA LEU A 6 -9.96 34.02 1.97
C LEU A 6 -10.81 32.73 1.97
N GLN A 7 -10.20 31.64 1.52
CA GLN A 7 -10.75 30.30 1.59
C GLN A 7 -10.43 29.70 2.96
N GLN A 8 -11.39 29.01 3.56
CA GLN A 8 -11.20 28.28 4.82
C GLN A 8 -10.81 26.83 4.53
N CYS A 9 -9.91 26.27 5.36
CA CYS A 9 -9.58 24.85 5.29
C CYS A 9 -10.84 23.98 5.44
N PRO A 10 -11.08 23.00 4.56
CA PRO A 10 -12.26 22.13 4.63
C PRO A 10 -12.18 21.09 5.76
N ILE A 11 -11.02 20.88 6.38
CA ILE A 11 -10.84 19.91 7.47
C ILE A 11 -11.40 20.49 8.78
N GLN A 12 -12.31 19.75 9.42
CA GLN A 12 -12.94 20.16 10.66
C GLN A 12 -11.90 20.42 11.76
N GLY A 13 -12.03 21.55 12.45
CA GLY A 13 -11.11 21.96 13.52
C GLY A 13 -9.83 22.65 13.04
N CYS A 14 -9.56 22.71 11.74
CA CYS A 14 -8.42 23.46 11.22
C CYS A 14 -8.74 24.97 11.13
N PRO A 15 -8.00 25.86 11.83
CA PRO A 15 -8.31 27.29 11.86
C PRO A 15 -7.77 28.06 10.65
N ILE A 16 -7.04 27.41 9.73
CA ILE A 16 -6.30 28.09 8.67
C ILE A 16 -7.23 28.64 7.59
N ARG A 17 -6.91 29.87 7.17
CA ARG A 17 -7.53 30.59 6.06
C ARG A 17 -6.45 31.15 5.15
N ALA A 18 -6.61 30.99 3.85
CA ALA A 18 -5.64 31.43 2.85
C ALA A 18 -6.32 31.83 1.54
N LEU A 19 -5.66 32.63 0.72
CA LEU A 19 -6.14 32.95 -0.63
C LEU A 19 -6.15 31.70 -1.54
N ASP A 20 -5.16 30.84 -1.35
CA ASP A 20 -5.07 29.50 -1.93
C ASP A 20 -4.89 28.49 -0.78
N ILE A 21 -5.92 27.69 -0.55
CA ILE A 21 -5.95 26.72 0.54
C ILE A 21 -5.32 25.37 0.16
N GLN A 22 -5.16 25.10 -1.15
CA GLN A 22 -4.68 23.81 -1.64
C GLN A 22 -3.30 23.44 -1.07
N PRO A 23 -2.28 24.32 -1.07
CA PRO A 23 -0.96 23.98 -0.53
C PRO A 23 -1.01 23.59 0.94
N HIS A 24 -1.84 24.28 1.73
CA HIS A 24 -2.02 23.97 3.15
C HIS A 24 -2.67 22.60 3.35
N VAL A 25 -3.76 22.31 2.63
CA VAL A 25 -4.45 21.02 2.70
C VAL A 25 -3.51 19.88 2.34
N MET A 26 -2.77 20.03 1.25
CA MET A 26 -1.86 18.99 0.76
C MET A 26 -0.69 18.71 1.70
N LEU A 27 -0.15 19.75 2.36
CA LEU A 27 1.00 19.61 3.25
C LEU A 27 0.60 19.08 4.64
N GLU A 28 -0.46 19.64 5.21
CA GLU A 28 -0.79 19.46 6.63
C GLU A 28 -1.83 18.37 6.89
N HIS A 29 -2.64 18.00 5.90
CA HIS A 29 -3.79 17.11 6.11
C HIS A 29 -3.81 15.87 5.21
N VAL A 30 -3.21 15.96 4.03
CA VAL A 30 -3.17 14.85 3.09
C VAL A 30 -1.86 14.07 3.25
N ALA A 31 -1.88 12.77 2.94
CA ALA A 31 -0.67 11.95 2.93
C ALA A 31 0.26 12.34 1.77
N GLU A 32 1.57 12.34 2.01
CA GLU A 32 2.59 12.85 1.08
C GLU A 32 2.56 12.15 -0.29
N VAL A 33 2.16 10.87 -0.32
CA VAL A 33 2.01 10.09 -1.56
C VAL A 33 1.04 10.72 -2.57
N PHE A 34 0.05 11.49 -2.13
CA PHE A 34 -0.91 12.18 -2.99
C PHE A 34 -0.44 13.57 -3.44
N GLY A 35 0.68 14.06 -2.91
CA GLY A 35 1.27 15.35 -3.29
C GLY A 35 1.66 15.45 -4.77
N GLU A 36 1.66 16.68 -5.29
CA GLU A 36 2.21 16.99 -6.61
C GLU A 36 3.73 16.83 -6.61
N GLN A 37 4.25 15.99 -7.51
CA GLN A 37 5.69 15.82 -7.74
C GLN A 37 6.23 17.07 -8.43
N ARG A 38 6.90 17.97 -7.71
CA ARG A 38 7.43 19.20 -8.32
C ARG A 38 8.79 19.02 -8.99
N ASP A 39 9.68 18.15 -8.52
CA ASP A 39 11.10 18.26 -8.94
C ASP A 39 11.94 16.96 -8.99
N GLN A 40 11.37 15.74 -9.13
CA GLN A 40 12.23 14.54 -9.23
C GLN A 40 11.80 13.55 -10.33
N PRO A 41 12.76 12.98 -11.10
CA PRO A 41 12.51 11.85 -11.99
C PRO A 41 12.40 10.58 -11.14
N ARG A 42 11.27 10.41 -10.44
CA ARG A 42 11.01 9.20 -9.64
C ARG A 42 10.19 8.20 -10.44
N ALA A 43 10.41 6.92 -10.14
CA ALA A 43 9.51 5.84 -10.50
C ALA A 43 8.05 6.25 -10.19
N SER A 44 7.11 5.83 -11.05
CA SER A 44 5.69 6.19 -10.89
C SER A 44 5.22 5.89 -9.46
N LEU A 45 4.54 6.85 -8.85
CA LEU A 45 3.91 6.69 -7.53
C LEU A 45 2.58 5.94 -7.62
N ALA A 46 2.09 5.60 -8.82
CA ALA A 46 0.80 4.96 -9.01
C ALA A 46 0.61 3.71 -8.14
N PRO A 47 1.58 2.79 -7.98
CA PRO A 47 1.40 1.62 -7.12
C PRO A 47 1.16 1.99 -5.65
N ILE A 48 1.91 2.98 -5.14
CA ILE A 48 1.77 3.43 -3.75
C ILE A 48 0.46 4.20 -3.55
N ARG A 49 0.04 4.99 -4.55
CA ARG A 49 -1.25 5.69 -4.53
C ARG A 49 -2.42 4.72 -4.55
N VAL A 50 -2.38 3.69 -5.38
CA VAL A 50 -3.40 2.63 -5.41
C VAL A 50 -3.47 1.93 -4.06
N ALA A 51 -2.33 1.57 -3.47
CA ALA A 51 -2.29 0.97 -2.12
C ALA A 51 -2.87 1.91 -1.05
N ALA A 52 -2.54 3.20 -1.11
CA ALA A 52 -3.08 4.20 -0.19
C ALA A 52 -4.61 4.37 -0.32
N LEU A 53 -5.12 4.43 -1.56
CA LEU A 53 -6.56 4.49 -1.82
C LEU A 53 -7.27 3.21 -1.35
N GLN A 54 -6.67 2.04 -1.52
CA GLN A 54 -7.22 0.77 -1.03
C GLN A 54 -7.30 0.75 0.49
N ALA A 55 -6.30 1.28 1.18
CA ALA A 55 -6.35 1.44 2.63
C ALA A 55 -7.47 2.40 3.06
N GLN A 56 -7.67 3.52 2.36
CA GLN A 56 -8.79 4.44 2.63
C GLN A 56 -10.15 3.76 2.41
N ALA A 57 -10.31 3.02 1.31
CA ALA A 57 -11.52 2.28 1.01
C ALA A 57 -11.84 1.28 2.12
N TRP A 58 -10.83 0.53 2.55
CA TRP A 58 -11.02 -0.41 3.64
C TRP A 58 -11.39 0.29 4.96
N MET A 59 -10.71 1.39 5.31
CA MET A 59 -10.94 2.09 6.59
C MET A 59 -12.32 2.76 6.67
N LEU A 60 -12.86 3.27 5.55
CA LEU A 60 -14.12 4.00 5.53
C LEU A 60 -15.32 3.13 5.19
N VAL A 61 -15.18 2.24 4.21
CA VAL A 61 -16.30 1.46 3.66
C VAL A 61 -16.15 -0.04 3.82
N GLY A 62 -14.98 -0.54 4.26
CA GLY A 62 -14.70 -1.97 4.38
C GLY A 62 -14.71 -2.72 3.04
N GLY A 63 -14.56 -1.98 1.93
CA GLY A 63 -14.77 -2.44 0.57
C GLY A 63 -13.62 -2.03 -0.37
N ASP A 64 -13.92 -1.94 -1.65
CA ASP A 64 -12.94 -1.61 -2.69
C ASP A 64 -12.98 -0.13 -3.12
N LEU A 65 -12.20 0.21 -4.16
CA LEU A 65 -12.14 1.59 -4.66
C LEU A 65 -13.46 2.10 -5.24
N GLU A 66 -14.31 1.23 -5.79
CA GLU A 66 -15.63 1.63 -6.31
C GLU A 66 -16.60 1.91 -5.17
N ASP A 67 -16.50 1.14 -4.08
CA ASP A 67 -17.23 1.42 -2.85
C ASP A 67 -16.82 2.78 -2.26
N LEU A 68 -15.52 3.10 -2.30
CA LEU A 68 -15.01 4.40 -1.87
C LEU A 68 -15.49 5.55 -2.77
N VAL A 69 -15.49 5.39 -4.10
CA VAL A 69 -16.08 6.36 -5.04
C VAL A 69 -17.55 6.61 -4.70
N THR A 70 -18.31 5.53 -4.49
CA THR A 70 -19.74 5.61 -4.11
C THR A 70 -19.92 6.34 -2.79
N HIS A 71 -19.08 6.05 -1.80
CA HIS A 71 -19.13 6.72 -0.51
C HIS A 71 -18.81 8.21 -0.62
N VAL A 72 -17.71 8.59 -1.29
CA VAL A 72 -17.34 10.00 -1.47
C VAL A 72 -18.45 10.79 -2.18
N ASN A 73 -19.10 10.20 -3.18
CA ASN A 73 -20.21 10.84 -3.88
C ASN A 73 -21.42 11.13 -2.98
N ARG A 74 -21.60 10.42 -1.87
CA ARG A 74 -22.67 10.69 -0.89
C ARG A 74 -22.35 11.84 0.06
N LEU A 75 -21.08 12.21 0.18
CA LEU A 75 -20.65 13.22 1.15
C LEU A 75 -20.92 14.67 0.67
N GLU A 76 -21.34 14.87 -0.59
CA GLU A 76 -21.62 16.19 -1.19
C GLU A 76 -20.45 17.20 -1.07
N ILE A 77 -19.19 16.73 -1.00
CA ILE A 77 -18.06 17.55 -0.53
C ILE A 77 -17.48 18.45 -1.63
N THR A 78 -17.62 18.07 -2.89
CA THR A 78 -16.84 18.66 -3.97
C THR A 78 -17.65 19.62 -4.83
N ARG A 79 -17.23 20.88 -4.88
CA ARG A 79 -17.62 21.76 -5.99
C ARG A 79 -16.82 21.35 -7.23
N PRO A 80 -17.47 21.24 -8.41
CA PRO A 80 -16.77 21.01 -9.66
C PRO A 80 -15.64 22.02 -9.84
N HIS A 81 -14.49 21.55 -10.31
CA HIS A 81 -13.40 22.44 -10.69
C HIS A 81 -12.59 21.86 -11.83
N ILE A 82 -11.79 22.72 -12.44
CA ILE A 82 -10.93 22.34 -13.56
C ILE A 82 -9.74 21.58 -12.99
N ILE A 83 -9.60 20.32 -13.39
CA ILE A 83 -8.46 19.47 -13.06
C ILE A 83 -7.34 19.78 -14.05
N GLY A 84 -6.18 20.19 -13.55
CA GLY A 84 -5.01 20.48 -14.39
C GLY A 84 -4.45 19.24 -15.09
N GLN A 85 -3.83 19.42 -16.26
CA GLN A 85 -3.29 18.30 -17.07
C GLN A 85 -2.28 17.42 -16.29
N ALA A 86 -1.43 18.04 -15.47
CA ALA A 86 -0.45 17.30 -14.66
C ALA A 86 -1.13 16.35 -13.65
N VAL A 87 -2.28 16.75 -13.10
CA VAL A 87 -3.06 15.93 -12.18
C VAL A 87 -3.84 14.87 -12.96
N GLN A 88 -4.40 15.20 -14.13
CA GLN A 88 -5.06 14.21 -14.99
C GLN A 88 -4.14 13.04 -15.35
N GLY A 89 -2.89 13.31 -15.76
CA GLY A 89 -1.92 12.25 -16.05
C GLY A 89 -1.70 11.29 -14.88
N GLN A 90 -1.67 11.82 -13.65
CA GLN A 90 -1.54 11.02 -12.43
C GLN A 90 -2.80 10.18 -12.15
N MET A 91 -3.99 10.73 -12.39
CA MET A 91 -5.26 10.00 -12.24
C MET A 91 -5.35 8.84 -13.24
N GLU A 92 -4.88 9.03 -14.49
CA GLU A 92 -4.79 7.96 -15.48
C GLU A 92 -3.84 6.85 -15.05
N GLU A 93 -2.65 7.19 -14.54
CA GLU A 93 -1.70 6.21 -14.04
C GLU A 93 -2.30 5.37 -12.90
N VAL A 94 -3.01 5.99 -11.96
CA VAL A 94 -3.71 5.28 -10.88
C VAL A 94 -4.78 4.33 -11.43
N CYS A 95 -5.58 4.75 -12.41
CA CYS A 95 -6.55 3.86 -13.04
C CYS A 95 -5.87 2.67 -13.72
N ARG A 96 -4.80 2.92 -14.51
CA ARG A 96 -4.06 1.86 -15.21
C ARG A 96 -3.43 0.86 -14.24
N GLU A 97 -2.78 1.35 -13.19
CA GLU A 97 -2.16 0.53 -12.15
C GLU A 97 -3.19 -0.29 -11.37
N GLY A 98 -4.35 0.29 -11.07
CA GLY A 98 -5.46 -0.39 -10.43
C GLY A 98 -6.24 -1.36 -11.35
N GLY A 99 -5.85 -1.51 -12.62
CA GLY A 99 -6.55 -2.33 -13.59
C GLY A 99 -7.99 -1.84 -13.87
N ARG A 100 -8.21 -0.53 -13.82
CA ARG A 100 -9.52 0.13 -14.01
C ARG A 100 -9.55 0.92 -15.32
N PRO A 101 -10.74 1.06 -15.94
CA PRO A 101 -10.87 1.85 -17.15
C PRO A 101 -10.57 3.32 -16.88
N VAL A 102 -9.83 3.96 -17.79
CA VAL A 102 -9.60 5.41 -17.77
C VAL A 102 -10.82 6.09 -18.42
N PRO A 103 -11.53 6.98 -17.71
CA PRO A 103 -12.66 7.70 -18.31
C PRO A 103 -12.17 8.72 -19.34
N PRO A 104 -13.02 9.16 -20.29
CA PRO A 104 -12.66 10.19 -21.27
C PRO A 104 -12.37 11.56 -20.63
N TYR A 105 -12.88 11.79 -19.41
CA TYR A 105 -12.57 12.93 -18.57
C TYR A 105 -12.71 12.54 -17.11
N PHE A 106 -11.91 13.15 -16.24
CA PHE A 106 -12.06 13.01 -14.79
C PHE A 106 -13.02 14.07 -14.25
N SER A 107 -13.85 13.67 -13.29
CA SER A 107 -14.73 14.57 -12.54
C SER A 107 -14.56 14.32 -11.06
N THR A 108 -14.57 15.39 -10.27
CA THR A 108 -14.56 15.32 -8.79
C THR A 108 -15.95 15.50 -8.19
N ALA A 109 -16.95 15.91 -8.97
CA ALA A 109 -18.31 16.20 -8.52
C ALA A 109 -19.35 15.92 -9.64
N PRO A 110 -19.90 14.70 -9.72
CA PRO A 110 -19.54 13.52 -8.93
C PRO A 110 -18.16 12.97 -9.30
N VAL A 111 -17.51 12.29 -8.36
CA VAL A 111 -16.35 11.43 -8.60
C VAL A 111 -16.76 10.32 -9.55
N ASN A 112 -16.06 10.20 -10.67
CA ASN A 112 -16.44 9.27 -11.75
C ASN A 112 -15.45 8.11 -11.96
N SER A 113 -14.37 8.04 -11.19
CA SER A 113 -13.39 6.94 -11.25
C SER A 113 -12.50 6.91 -10.01
N PRO A 114 -11.87 5.76 -9.70
CA PRO A 114 -10.88 5.66 -8.64
C PRO A 114 -9.67 6.60 -8.82
N GLY A 115 -9.28 6.88 -10.07
CA GLY A 115 -8.21 7.83 -10.35
C GLY A 115 -8.52 9.22 -9.81
N ALA A 116 -9.78 9.67 -9.92
CA ALA A 116 -10.17 11.00 -9.42
C ALA A 116 -10.11 11.13 -7.89
N LEU A 117 -9.98 10.03 -7.15
CA LEU A 117 -9.86 10.05 -5.70
C LEU A 117 -8.57 10.70 -5.20
N ILE A 118 -7.52 10.77 -6.03
CA ILE A 118 -6.24 11.42 -5.63
C ILE A 118 -6.30 12.95 -5.69
N ASP A 119 -7.39 13.52 -6.20
CA ASP A 119 -7.57 14.98 -6.22
C ASP A 119 -7.52 15.54 -4.81
N TRP A 120 -6.91 16.71 -4.63
CA TRP A 120 -6.71 17.28 -3.29
C TRP A 120 -8.02 17.57 -2.56
N ARG A 121 -9.10 17.94 -3.25
CA ARG A 121 -10.41 18.19 -2.61
C ARG A 121 -11.06 16.89 -2.19
N VAL A 122 -10.93 15.86 -3.01
CA VAL A 122 -11.42 14.51 -2.71
C VAL A 122 -10.61 13.88 -1.59
N GLN A 123 -9.31 14.10 -1.55
CA GLN A 123 -8.47 13.66 -0.44
C GLN A 123 -8.81 14.42 0.84
N ALA A 124 -9.03 15.73 0.80
CA ALA A 124 -9.48 16.48 1.98
C ALA A 124 -10.79 15.93 2.56
N ALA A 125 -11.74 15.63 1.69
CA ALA A 125 -12.99 14.95 2.03
C ALA A 125 -12.75 13.62 2.76
N ILE A 126 -11.98 12.73 2.14
CA ILE A 126 -11.66 11.40 2.67
C ILE A 126 -10.92 11.50 4.02
N MET A 127 -9.94 12.41 4.12
CA MET A 127 -9.17 12.61 5.34
C MET A 127 -10.03 13.19 6.47
N GLY A 128 -11.03 14.01 6.15
CA GLY A 128 -12.02 14.49 7.13
C GLY A 128 -12.83 13.35 7.75
N GLU A 129 -13.24 12.36 6.96
CA GLU A 129 -14.01 11.19 7.43
C GLU A 129 -13.15 10.17 8.21
N LEU A 130 -11.82 10.22 8.07
CA LEU A 130 -10.93 9.37 8.84
C LEU A 130 -10.83 9.79 10.31
N GLU A 131 -11.23 11.02 10.65
CA GLU A 131 -11.22 11.58 12.02
C GLU A 131 -9.87 11.33 12.74
N ASP A 132 -9.91 10.66 13.89
CA ASP A 132 -8.76 10.30 14.72
C ASP A 132 -7.76 9.35 14.02
N ARG A 133 -8.17 8.72 12.91
CA ARG A 133 -7.32 7.82 12.12
C ARG A 133 -6.52 8.54 11.04
N ALA A 134 -6.78 9.83 10.80
CA ALA A 134 -6.13 10.61 9.74
C ALA A 134 -4.60 10.68 9.90
N ASP A 135 -4.11 10.97 11.12
CA ASP A 135 -2.67 11.10 11.37
C ASP A 135 -1.94 9.75 11.24
N ALA A 136 -2.58 8.67 11.71
CA ALA A 136 -2.05 7.32 11.56
C ALA A 136 -1.93 6.94 10.07
N PHE A 137 -2.95 7.25 9.27
CA PHE A 137 -2.94 7.05 7.83
C PHE A 137 -1.85 7.87 7.13
N ARG A 138 -1.69 9.15 7.48
CA ARG A 138 -0.61 9.99 6.91
C ARG A 138 0.77 9.40 7.21
N GLY A 139 0.99 8.93 8.43
CA GLY A 139 2.23 8.27 8.84
C GLY A 139 2.53 6.98 8.07
N MET A 140 1.52 6.29 7.51
CA MET A 140 1.71 5.09 6.68
C MET A 140 2.33 5.40 5.32
N PHE A 141 2.06 6.59 4.78
CA PHE A 141 2.33 6.92 3.38
C PHE A 141 3.24 8.17 3.23
N THR A 142 4.19 8.34 4.15
CA THR A 142 5.27 9.33 4.03
C THR A 142 6.34 8.86 3.04
N LEU A 143 6.85 9.77 2.20
CA LEU A 143 7.89 9.46 1.20
C LEU A 143 9.32 9.47 1.78
N GLN A 144 9.47 9.67 3.10
CA GLN A 144 10.76 9.62 3.79
C GLN A 144 11.01 8.25 4.47
N GLY A 145 11.53 7.31 3.67
CA GLY A 145 12.37 6.17 4.08
C GLY A 145 13.53 6.05 3.07
N PRO A 146 14.71 5.51 3.43
CA PRO A 146 15.91 5.66 2.62
C PRO A 146 15.71 5.11 1.21
N GLN A 147 16.12 5.90 0.22
CA GLN A 147 16.28 5.51 -1.18
C GLN A 147 17.21 4.29 -1.28
N ALA A 148 16.68 3.07 -1.19
CA ALA A 148 17.39 1.82 -1.51
C ALA A 148 16.44 0.62 -1.46
N ALA A 149 15.54 0.48 -2.43
CA ALA A 149 14.95 -0.83 -2.76
C ALA A 149 14.38 -0.92 -4.18
N ILE A 150 14.58 0.09 -5.03
CA ILE A 150 14.28 0.01 -6.46
C ILE A 150 15.54 0.47 -7.19
N GLY A 151 16.50 -0.44 -7.33
CA GLY A 151 17.76 -0.18 -8.01
C GLY A 151 18.63 -1.43 -8.09
N SER A 152 18.85 -1.88 -9.34
CA SER A 152 19.90 -2.79 -9.80
C SER A 152 19.78 -4.29 -9.50
N SER A 153 19.03 -4.97 -10.36
CA SER A 153 19.44 -6.29 -10.88
C SER A 153 19.99 -6.14 -12.31
N ALA A 154 21.07 -5.36 -12.44
CA ALA A 154 21.99 -5.46 -13.56
C ALA A 154 23.26 -6.13 -13.01
N GLY A 155 23.40 -7.43 -13.25
CA GLY A 155 24.49 -8.24 -12.73
C GLY A 155 24.55 -9.62 -13.36
N GLN A 156 25.22 -9.68 -14.51
CA GLN A 156 26.05 -10.79 -15.00
C GLN A 156 25.37 -12.15 -15.23
N ILE A 157 25.02 -12.42 -16.49
CA ILE A 157 25.07 -13.79 -17.03
C ILE A 157 26.38 -13.91 -17.82
N GLY A 158 27.22 -14.83 -17.36
CA GLY A 158 28.49 -15.17 -17.97
C GLY A 158 28.33 -15.70 -19.39
N GLN A 159 29.32 -15.35 -20.19
CA GLN A 159 29.62 -15.91 -21.49
C GLN A 159 29.71 -17.44 -21.41
N ALA A 160 29.02 -18.13 -22.32
CA ALA A 160 29.44 -19.41 -22.83
C ALA A 160 29.26 -19.36 -24.35
N GLU A 161 30.39 -19.31 -25.05
CA GLU A 161 30.51 -19.36 -26.50
C GLU A 161 30.38 -20.80 -27.02
N GLY A 162 29.94 -20.91 -28.27
CA GLY A 162 29.99 -22.11 -29.11
C GLY A 162 28.59 -22.53 -29.55
N GLY A 163 28.18 -22.51 -30.81
CA GLY A 163 28.87 -22.32 -32.07
C GLY A 163 28.13 -23.17 -33.13
N ILE A 164 27.94 -22.58 -34.32
CA ILE A 164 27.63 -23.20 -35.64
C ILE A 164 26.13 -23.45 -35.99
N ASP A 165 25.49 -22.42 -36.59
CA ASP A 165 24.86 -22.31 -37.94
C ASP A 165 24.34 -23.56 -38.74
N PRO A 166 23.50 -23.40 -39.80
CA PRO A 166 22.29 -22.60 -40.03
C PRO A 166 21.17 -23.38 -40.80
N LEU A 167 20.12 -22.67 -41.27
CA LEU A 167 19.10 -23.04 -42.31
C LEU A 167 17.78 -23.72 -41.88
N ARG A 168 16.69 -22.94 -41.86
CA ARG A 168 15.57 -23.07 -42.84
C ARG A 168 14.52 -21.97 -42.66
N SER A 169 14.18 -21.32 -43.77
CA SER A 169 13.11 -20.31 -43.91
C SER A 169 11.75 -20.97 -44.24
N PRO A 170 10.72 -20.20 -44.62
CA PRO A 170 9.44 -20.04 -43.92
C PRO A 170 8.28 -20.83 -44.56
N SER A 171 7.19 -21.10 -43.85
CA SER A 171 5.88 -21.38 -44.52
C SER A 171 4.73 -21.55 -43.52
N ASP A 172 3.66 -20.82 -43.85
CA ASP A 172 2.24 -21.16 -43.74
C ASP A 172 1.56 -21.27 -42.37
N SER A 173 0.84 -20.19 -42.06
CA SER A 173 -0.38 -20.24 -41.25
C SER A 173 -1.53 -20.85 -42.07
N PRO A 174 -2.35 -21.74 -41.46
CA PRO A 174 -3.74 -21.91 -41.86
C PRO A 174 -4.73 -21.51 -40.75
N PRO A 175 -6.01 -21.32 -41.09
CA PRO A 175 -6.92 -20.41 -40.41
C PRO A 175 -7.70 -21.07 -39.26
N GLY A 176 -8.08 -20.22 -38.30
CA GLY A 176 -9.36 -20.25 -37.60
C GLY A 176 -9.85 -21.59 -37.05
N LYS A 177 -9.35 -21.98 -35.88
CA LYS A 177 -10.11 -22.85 -34.97
C LYS A 177 -10.46 -22.03 -33.73
N LYS A 178 -11.75 -21.76 -33.54
CA LYS A 178 -12.31 -21.31 -32.27
C LYS A 178 -12.06 -22.42 -31.25
N LEU A 179 -10.95 -22.31 -30.51
CA LEU A 179 -10.73 -23.09 -29.31
C LEU A 179 -11.71 -22.57 -28.27
N PHE A 180 -12.76 -23.37 -28.03
CA PHE A 180 -13.41 -23.38 -26.73
C PHE A 180 -12.31 -23.63 -25.70
N VAL A 181 -12.01 -22.61 -24.88
CA VAL A 181 -11.14 -22.80 -23.72
C VAL A 181 -11.99 -23.54 -22.70
N ASP A 182 -11.88 -24.86 -22.71
CA ASP A 182 -12.23 -25.70 -21.58
C ASP A 182 -11.56 -25.13 -20.32
N SER A 183 -12.33 -25.04 -19.23
CA SER A 183 -11.87 -24.65 -17.90
C SER A 183 -10.53 -25.31 -17.57
N ALA A 184 -9.45 -24.55 -17.66
CA ALA A 184 -8.13 -24.99 -17.28
C ALA A 184 -8.17 -25.42 -15.80
N VAL A 185 -7.91 -26.70 -15.56
CA VAL A 185 -7.56 -27.23 -14.24
C VAL A 185 -6.38 -26.40 -13.74
N ARG A 186 -6.62 -25.54 -12.74
CA ARG A 186 -5.57 -24.73 -12.12
C ARG A 186 -4.50 -25.68 -11.58
N SER A 187 -3.28 -25.57 -12.10
CA SER A 187 -2.13 -26.25 -11.50
C SER A 187 -1.99 -25.81 -10.04
N PRO A 188 -1.65 -26.73 -9.11
CA PRO A 188 -1.39 -26.36 -7.73
C PRO A 188 -0.26 -25.33 -7.66
N THR A 189 -0.51 -24.24 -6.97
CA THR A 189 0.51 -23.21 -6.71
C THR A 189 1.57 -23.78 -5.77
N PRO A 190 2.87 -23.58 -6.02
CA PRO A 190 3.93 -24.09 -5.15
C PRO A 190 3.86 -23.44 -3.76
N PRO A 191 4.14 -24.19 -2.69
CA PRO A 191 4.22 -23.63 -1.35
C PRO A 191 5.43 -22.69 -1.22
N ALA A 192 5.26 -21.59 -0.48
CA ALA A 192 6.29 -20.63 -0.17
C ALA A 192 6.29 -20.29 1.33
N PHE A 193 7.48 -19.96 1.86
CA PHE A 193 7.68 -19.53 3.23
C PHE A 193 8.38 -18.17 3.22
N ASP A 194 7.80 -17.17 3.88
CA ASP A 194 8.39 -15.83 3.95
C ASP A 194 9.35 -15.73 5.13
N SER A 195 10.63 -15.50 4.87
CA SER A 195 11.64 -15.41 5.92
C SER A 195 11.77 -14.03 6.58
N HIS A 196 11.08 -12.99 6.06
CA HIS A 196 11.34 -11.60 6.45
C HIS A 196 10.09 -10.74 6.41
N PHE A 197 9.03 -11.16 7.10
CA PHE A 197 7.77 -10.45 7.10
C PHE A 197 7.70 -9.45 8.28
N HIS A 198 7.88 -8.15 7.99
CA HIS A 198 7.80 -7.06 8.97
C HIS A 198 6.35 -6.75 9.37
N LEU A 199 5.74 -7.67 10.11
CA LEU A 199 4.41 -7.51 10.68
C LEU A 199 4.34 -6.41 11.73
N ASP A 200 5.44 -6.05 12.38
CA ASP A 200 5.45 -5.05 13.45
C ASP A 200 4.89 -3.68 13.05
N ARG A 201 5.09 -3.25 11.80
CA ARG A 201 4.55 -1.99 11.27
C ARG A 201 3.07 -2.09 10.90
N GLY A 202 2.66 -3.19 10.27
CA GLY A 202 1.27 -3.40 9.86
C GLY A 202 0.36 -3.85 11.02
N TRP A 203 0.84 -4.69 11.91
CA TRP A 203 0.10 -5.27 13.04
C TRP A 203 -0.25 -4.23 14.11
N ARG A 204 0.68 -3.30 14.43
CA ARG A 204 0.40 -2.19 15.38
C ARG A 204 -0.73 -1.29 14.89
N GLN A 205 -0.77 -1.00 13.59
CA GLN A 205 -1.82 -0.17 12.98
C GLN A 205 -3.21 -0.82 13.06
N TRP A 206 -3.28 -2.15 13.12
CA TRP A 206 -4.55 -2.88 13.03
C TRP A 206 -5.07 -3.38 14.38
N ARG A 207 -4.19 -3.57 15.37
CA ARG A 207 -4.59 -3.97 16.73
C ARG A 207 -5.37 -2.89 17.49
N MET A 208 -5.42 -1.65 16.99
CA MET A 208 -6.23 -0.58 17.58
C MET A 208 -7.74 -0.83 17.50
N ASN A 209 -8.20 -1.77 16.64
CA ASN A 209 -9.64 -2.03 16.44
C ASN A 209 -10.14 -3.39 16.97
N GLY A 210 -9.29 -4.18 17.62
CA GLY A 210 -9.67 -5.34 18.45
C GLY A 210 -10.42 -6.51 17.78
N ARG A 211 -10.59 -6.55 16.45
CA ARG A 211 -11.53 -7.47 15.77
C ARG A 211 -10.95 -8.42 14.73
N MET A 212 -9.63 -8.44 14.51
CA MET A 212 -9.02 -9.25 13.44
C MET A 212 -7.96 -10.21 13.98
N ASP A 213 -8.05 -11.48 13.56
CA ASP A 213 -7.00 -12.46 13.83
C ASP A 213 -5.80 -12.28 12.89
N ARG A 214 -4.68 -12.86 13.32
CA ARG A 214 -3.37 -12.72 12.67
C ARG A 214 -3.34 -13.28 11.25
N GLN A 215 -4.00 -14.41 11.02
CA GLN A 215 -3.96 -15.13 9.75
C GLN A 215 -4.66 -14.30 8.66
N ARG A 216 -5.79 -13.69 9.00
CA ARG A 216 -6.56 -12.84 8.09
C ARG A 216 -5.80 -11.58 7.68
N PHE A 217 -4.98 -11.01 8.56
CA PHE A 217 -4.13 -9.85 8.22
C PHE A 217 -3.07 -10.20 7.16
N ILE A 218 -2.41 -11.34 7.32
CA ILE A 218 -1.41 -11.85 6.36
C ILE A 218 -2.03 -12.08 4.98
N GLU A 219 -3.19 -12.72 4.92
CA GLU A 219 -3.89 -13.01 3.67
C GLU A 219 -4.25 -11.73 2.89
N MET A 220 -4.51 -10.62 3.60
CA MET A 220 -4.82 -9.32 3.01
C MET A 220 -3.59 -8.52 2.54
N GLN A 221 -2.40 -8.80 3.07
CA GLN A 221 -1.16 -8.13 2.67
C GLN A 221 -0.56 -8.67 1.36
N LEU A 222 -1.24 -9.63 0.72
CA LEU A 222 -0.79 -10.25 -0.52
C LEU A 222 -1.51 -9.57 -1.70
N PRO A 223 -0.88 -8.62 -2.41
CA PRO A 223 -1.54 -7.83 -3.44
C PRO A 223 -1.79 -8.66 -4.71
N THR A 224 -3.01 -8.54 -5.26
CA THR A 224 -3.38 -8.56 -6.71
C THR A 224 -2.82 -9.72 -7.57
N PRO A 225 -3.11 -9.89 -8.89
CA PRO A 225 -2.80 -11.14 -9.60
C PRO A 225 -1.29 -11.32 -9.72
N ARG A 226 -0.77 -12.28 -8.94
CA ARG A 226 0.66 -12.58 -8.86
C ARG A 226 1.17 -13.05 -10.22
N ARG A 227 2.27 -12.47 -10.70
CA ARG A 227 3.03 -13.03 -11.85
C ARG A 227 3.39 -14.50 -11.62
N ASN A 228 3.69 -14.86 -10.36
CA ASN A 228 3.96 -16.22 -9.90
C ASN A 228 3.11 -16.49 -8.65
N PRO A 229 1.94 -17.12 -8.79
CA PRO A 229 1.12 -17.45 -7.63
C PRO A 229 1.80 -18.52 -6.78
N VAL A 230 1.90 -18.29 -5.47
CA VAL A 230 2.47 -19.22 -4.49
C VAL A 230 1.50 -19.38 -3.33
N ASP A 231 1.44 -20.57 -2.76
CA ASP A 231 0.69 -20.85 -1.54
C ASP A 231 1.55 -20.50 -0.32
N LEU A 232 1.22 -19.44 0.41
CA LEU A 232 2.04 -18.99 1.53
C LEU A 232 1.73 -19.86 2.76
N VAL A 233 2.57 -20.87 2.99
CA VAL A 233 2.35 -21.87 4.04
C VAL A 233 2.87 -21.46 5.41
N GLY A 234 3.54 -20.29 5.50
CA GLY A 234 4.06 -19.75 6.75
C GLY A 234 5.09 -18.65 6.56
N GLY A 235 5.67 -18.21 7.68
CA GLY A 235 6.75 -17.22 7.65
C GLY A 235 7.30 -16.81 9.01
N VAL A 236 8.27 -15.89 8.96
CA VAL A 236 8.90 -15.28 10.14
C VAL A 236 8.38 -13.86 10.31
N MET A 237 7.80 -13.59 11.47
CA MET A 237 7.34 -12.28 11.89
C MET A 237 8.48 -11.57 12.59
N VAL A 238 8.97 -10.49 12.00
CA VAL A 238 10.11 -9.74 12.54
C VAL A 238 9.62 -8.50 13.29
N TYR A 239 9.92 -8.43 14.59
CA TYR A 239 9.71 -7.23 15.41
C TYR A 239 11.06 -6.57 15.68
N CYS A 240 11.31 -5.40 15.09
CA CYS A 240 12.60 -4.71 15.22
C CYS A 240 12.53 -3.38 15.99
N ASP A 241 11.35 -2.97 16.45
CA ASP A 241 11.17 -1.81 17.31
C ASP A 241 10.83 -2.26 18.75
N PRO A 242 11.65 -1.94 19.76
CA PRO A 242 11.40 -2.33 21.16
C PRO A 242 10.01 -1.92 21.67
N GLY A 243 9.49 -0.79 21.19
CA GLY A 243 8.15 -0.37 21.53
C GLY A 243 7.09 -1.31 20.98
N THR A 244 7.31 -1.94 19.82
CA THR A 244 6.31 -2.78 19.12
C THR A 244 6.30 -4.20 19.63
N TRP A 245 7.31 -4.60 20.42
CA TRP A 245 7.47 -5.97 20.85
C TRP A 245 6.19 -6.52 21.49
N PRO A 246 5.71 -7.68 21.02
CA PRO A 246 4.44 -8.22 21.42
C PRO A 246 4.47 -8.65 22.89
N SER A 247 3.30 -8.64 23.52
CA SER A 247 3.13 -9.25 24.85
C SER A 247 3.26 -10.78 24.75
N ALA A 248 3.71 -11.44 25.81
CA ALA A 248 3.77 -12.91 25.86
C ALA A 248 2.44 -13.59 25.50
N LEU A 249 1.31 -13.03 25.94
CA LEU A 249 -0.03 -13.52 25.59
C LEU A 249 -0.31 -13.50 24.07
N ALA A 250 0.21 -12.50 23.36
CA ALA A 250 0.03 -12.38 21.90
C ALA A 250 0.92 -13.34 21.11
N LEU A 251 1.93 -13.92 21.77
CA LEU A 251 2.83 -14.93 21.22
C LEU A 251 2.48 -16.35 21.65
N GLN A 252 1.44 -16.53 22.46
CA GLN A 252 0.94 -17.87 22.75
C GLN A 252 0.44 -18.50 21.44
N GLU A 253 0.96 -19.68 21.13
CA GLU A 253 0.53 -20.39 19.95
C GLU A 253 -0.94 -20.84 20.12
N PRO A 254 -1.77 -20.69 19.07
CA PRO A 254 -3.11 -21.23 19.10
C PRO A 254 -3.05 -22.77 19.19
N PRO A 255 -4.10 -23.42 19.72
CA PRO A 255 -4.22 -24.88 19.71
C PRO A 255 -4.12 -25.39 18.26
N GLY A 256 -3.13 -26.22 17.96
CA GLY A 256 -2.81 -26.69 16.60
C GLY A 256 -1.54 -26.10 15.99
N GLY A 257 -0.85 -25.21 16.71
CA GLY A 257 0.39 -24.57 16.25
C GLY A 257 0.13 -23.44 15.25
N SER A 258 1.14 -22.61 15.01
CA SER A 258 1.08 -21.61 13.94
C SER A 258 2.13 -21.85 12.87
N PRO A 259 1.78 -21.68 11.58
CA PRO A 259 2.79 -21.63 10.52
C PRO A 259 3.70 -20.39 10.59
N TRP A 260 3.42 -19.47 11.51
CA TRP A 260 4.16 -18.23 11.72
C TRP A 260 5.00 -18.30 12.98
N VAL A 261 6.30 -18.10 12.82
CA VAL A 261 7.26 -18.00 13.92
C VAL A 261 7.67 -16.55 14.13
N THR A 262 8.15 -16.22 15.32
CA THR A 262 8.54 -14.84 15.67
C THR A 262 10.05 -14.71 15.76
N ALA A 263 10.59 -13.63 15.20
CA ALA A 263 11.93 -13.13 15.46
C ALA A 263 11.83 -11.74 16.13
N ILE A 264 12.63 -11.52 17.18
CA ILE A 264 12.62 -10.28 17.95
C ILE A 264 13.99 -9.65 17.88
N GLY A 265 14.12 -8.60 17.10
CA GLY A 265 15.37 -7.87 16.96
C GLY A 265 15.26 -6.42 17.44
N VAL A 266 16.35 -5.69 17.20
CA VAL A 266 16.41 -4.25 17.42
C VAL A 266 17.00 -3.61 16.17
N HIS A 267 16.24 -2.71 15.56
CA HIS A 267 16.69 -1.95 14.42
C HIS A 267 17.90 -1.10 14.83
N PRO A 268 19.00 -1.02 14.06
CA PRO A 268 20.21 -0.29 14.47
C PRO A 268 19.95 1.17 14.87
N LYS A 269 19.07 1.88 14.14
CA LYS A 269 18.62 3.26 14.48
C LYS A 269 17.90 3.39 15.83
N LYS A 270 17.45 2.28 16.42
CA LYS A 270 16.70 2.20 17.68
C LYS A 270 17.51 1.54 18.78
N ALA A 271 18.76 1.13 18.53
CA ALA A 271 19.63 0.52 19.53
C ALA A 271 19.81 1.41 20.78
N GLN A 272 19.75 2.73 20.61
CA GLN A 272 19.83 3.71 21.70
C GLN A 272 18.62 3.69 22.65
N GLN A 273 17.53 3.02 22.26
CA GLN A 273 16.32 2.85 23.06
C GLN A 273 16.37 1.60 23.93
N LEU A 274 17.44 0.81 23.85
CA LEU A 274 17.63 -0.35 24.71
C LEU A 274 18.18 0.10 26.06
N ASP A 275 17.39 -0.16 27.08
CA ASP A 275 17.77 -0.13 28.48
C ASP A 275 17.72 -1.55 29.07
N ASP A 276 18.13 -1.70 30.32
CA ASP A 276 18.12 -2.99 31.03
C ASP A 276 16.72 -3.62 31.02
N SER A 277 15.66 -2.82 31.13
CA SER A 277 14.28 -3.30 31.05
C SER A 277 13.94 -3.88 29.67
N SER A 278 14.50 -3.34 28.60
CA SER A 278 14.33 -3.83 27.23
C SER A 278 15.07 -5.16 27.06
N PHE A 279 16.28 -5.29 27.59
CA PHE A 279 17.00 -6.57 27.58
C PHE A 279 16.24 -7.66 28.36
N ASP A 280 15.77 -7.36 29.56
CA ASP A 280 14.94 -8.27 30.37
C ASP A 280 13.69 -8.73 29.61
N LYS A 281 13.02 -7.81 28.92
CA LYS A 281 11.83 -8.12 28.11
C LYS A 281 12.20 -9.04 26.95
N MET A 282 13.30 -8.77 26.26
CA MET A 282 13.78 -9.58 25.13
C MET A 282 14.12 -11.01 25.56
N GLU A 283 14.82 -11.18 26.70
CA GLU A 283 15.11 -12.50 27.28
C GLU A 283 13.85 -13.28 27.66
N ARG A 284 12.86 -12.61 28.25
CA ARG A 284 11.58 -13.25 28.58
C ARG A 284 10.84 -13.71 27.32
N LEU A 285 10.87 -12.93 26.25
CA LEU A 285 10.21 -13.29 25.00
C LEU A 285 10.93 -14.43 24.28
N LEU A 286 12.26 -14.48 24.33
CA LEU A 286 13.05 -15.61 23.84
C LEU A 286 12.66 -16.95 24.47
N GLY A 287 12.25 -16.94 25.74
CA GLY A 287 11.81 -18.14 26.44
C GLY A 287 10.47 -18.69 25.95
N LEU A 288 9.77 -18.00 25.04
CA LEU A 288 8.45 -18.41 24.56
C LEU A 288 8.58 -19.38 23.36
N PRO A 289 7.77 -20.46 23.32
CA PRO A 289 7.83 -21.45 22.25
C PRO A 289 7.65 -20.90 20.83
N GLY A 290 6.94 -19.77 20.67
CA GLY A 290 6.68 -19.14 19.38
C GLY A 290 7.78 -18.17 18.89
N VAL A 291 8.85 -17.97 19.67
CA VAL A 291 10.01 -17.14 19.31
C VAL A 291 11.18 -18.04 18.93
N ARG A 292 11.78 -17.78 17.77
CA ARG A 292 12.82 -18.65 17.18
C ARG A 292 14.17 -17.96 16.96
N ALA A 293 14.22 -16.63 17.03
CA ALA A 293 15.44 -15.86 16.80
C ALA A 293 15.40 -14.48 17.46
N ILE A 294 16.60 -13.92 17.68
CA ILE A 294 16.89 -12.49 17.86
C ILE A 294 17.73 -12.01 16.69
#